data_AF-A0A2A3VJB8-F1
#
_entry.id   AF-A0A2A3VJB8-F1
#
_cell.length_a   1.000
_cell.length_b   1.000
_cell.length_c   1.000
_cell.angle_alpha   90.00
_cell.angle_beta   90.00
_cell.angle_gamma   90.00
#
_symmetry.space_group_name_H-M   'P 1'
#
loop_
_entity.id
_entity.type
_entity.pdbx_description
1 polymer ?
#
loop_
_entity_poly.entity_id
_entity_poly.type
_entity_poly.pdbx_seq_one_letter_code
_entity_poly.pdbx_strand_id
1 'polypeptide(L)'
;MDDAKHWRVQARRGGERIALPGRTHSHALRHVLQDLGVPPWVRARLPLLCDGAGRVLAAGDLAFDRDVDRWLRDGGRRLIWHTAARADTGPIA
;
A
#
# COMPACT_ATOMS: atom_id res chain seq x y z
N MET A 1 2.98 -16.56 -12.88
CA MET A 1 3.27 -15.64 -11.76
C MET A 1 3.70 -16.48 -10.58
N ASP A 2 4.85 -17.12 -10.72
CA ASP A 2 5.68 -17.59 -9.61
C ASP A 2 7.08 -17.83 -10.16
N ASP A 3 8.06 -17.45 -9.34
CA ASP A 3 9.51 -17.61 -9.33
C ASP A 3 10.04 -16.35 -8.61
N ALA A 4 10.06 -16.46 -7.28
CA ALA A 4 10.42 -15.43 -6.30
C ALA A 4 9.67 -14.09 -6.45
N LYS A 5 8.46 -14.01 -5.89
CA LYS A 5 7.74 -12.73 -5.75
C LYS A 5 8.44 -11.84 -4.70
N HIS A 6 9.47 -11.13 -5.11
CA HIS A 6 10.21 -10.21 -4.24
C HIS A 6 9.36 -8.99 -3.93
N TRP A 7 8.84 -8.95 -2.71
CA TRP A 7 8.07 -7.84 -2.18
C TRP A 7 8.90 -7.06 -1.17
N ARG A 8 8.79 -5.74 -1.24
CA ARG A 8 9.45 -4.82 -0.30
C ARG A 8 8.41 -3.86 0.25
N VAL A 9 8.43 -3.66 1.56
CA VAL A 9 7.68 -2.60 2.22
C VAL A 9 8.59 -1.38 2.35
N GLN A 10 8.08 -0.20 1.99
CA GLN A 10 8.81 1.06 2.13
C GLN A 10 7.90 2.20 2.59
N ALA A 11 8.48 3.22 3.22
CA ALA A 11 7.78 4.47 3.50
C ALA A 11 7.48 5.23 2.20
N ARG A 12 6.39 6.00 2.19
CA ARG A 12 6.08 6.93 1.09
C ARG A 12 7.15 8.02 1.01
N ARG A 13 7.61 8.29 -0.21
CA ARG A 13 8.55 9.36 -0.58
C ARG A 13 7.85 10.52 -1.28
N GLY A 14 6.67 10.26 -1.86
CA GLY A 14 5.96 11.22 -2.70
C GLY A 14 6.36 11.07 -4.18
N GLY A 15 5.39 11.28 -5.07
CA GLY A 15 5.56 11.11 -6.52
C GLY A 15 5.22 9.70 -7.05
N GLU A 16 4.89 8.76 -6.17
CA GLU A 16 4.60 7.39 -6.60
C GLU A 16 3.32 7.29 -7.43
N ARG A 17 3.24 6.24 -8.23
CA ARG A 17 2.10 5.95 -9.09
C ARG A 17 1.63 4.52 -8.91
N ILE A 18 0.32 4.29 -9.09
CA ILE A 18 -0.32 2.97 -8.95
C ILE A 18 -1.28 2.73 -10.11
N ALA A 19 -1.29 1.52 -10.67
CA ALA A 19 -2.19 1.15 -11.77
C ALA A 19 -3.44 0.45 -11.23
N LEU A 20 -4.44 1.25 -10.87
CA LEU A 20 -5.68 0.76 -10.25
C LEU A 20 -6.47 -0.22 -11.14
N PRO A 21 -7.24 -1.15 -10.55
CA PRO A 21 -8.18 -2.01 -11.27
C PRO A 21 -9.16 -1.20 -12.12
N GLY A 22 -9.51 -1.71 -13.30
CA GLY A 22 -10.51 -1.10 -14.19
C GLY A 22 -10.10 0.22 -14.84
N ARG A 23 -8.86 0.70 -14.66
CA ARG A 23 -8.33 1.91 -15.31
C ARG A 23 -7.27 1.55 -16.36
N THR A 24 -7.02 2.38 -17.35
CA THR A 24 -5.99 2.07 -18.39
C THR A 24 -4.60 2.59 -18.00
N HIS A 25 -4.53 3.67 -17.23
CA HIS A 25 -3.28 4.35 -16.90
C HIS A 25 -2.94 4.28 -15.41
N SER A 26 -1.66 4.49 -15.09
CA SER A 26 -1.22 4.69 -13.71
C SER A 26 -1.66 6.06 -13.20
N HIS A 27 -2.06 6.13 -11.93
CA HIS A 27 -2.48 7.37 -11.28
C HIS A 27 -1.45 7.79 -10.25
N ALA A 28 -1.25 9.10 -10.09
CA ALA A 28 -0.47 9.62 -8.98
C ALA A 28 -1.12 9.18 -7.66
N LEU A 29 -0.36 8.46 -6.83
CA LEU A 29 -0.90 7.86 -5.62
C LEU A 29 -1.41 8.92 -4.63
N ARG A 30 -0.87 10.15 -4.70
CA ARG A 30 -1.41 11.28 -3.93
C ARG A 30 -2.88 11.58 -4.25
N HIS A 31 -3.30 11.49 -5.52
CA HIS A 31 -4.68 11.77 -5.93
C HIS A 31 -5.57 10.60 -5.54
N VAL A 32 -5.10 9.36 -5.72
CA VAL A 32 -5.84 8.18 -5.26
C VAL A 32 -6.15 8.25 -3.77
N LEU A 33 -5.15 8.57 -2.94
CA LEU A 33 -5.36 8.71 -1.49
C LEU A 33 -6.21 9.94 -1.13
N GLN A 34 -6.25 10.95 -1.99
CA GLN A 34 -7.14 12.10 -1.82
C GLN A 34 -8.59 11.74 -2.12
N ASP A 35 -8.85 11.05 -3.23
CA ASP A 35 -10.17 10.57 -3.62
C ASP A 35 -10.76 9.60 -2.59
N LEU A 36 -9.90 8.82 -1.94
CA LEU A 36 -10.26 7.93 -0.82
C LEU A 36 -10.47 8.67 0.52
N GLY A 37 -10.31 10.00 0.57
CA GLY A 37 -10.50 10.78 1.79
C GLY A 37 -9.43 10.58 2.87
N VAL A 38 -8.28 9.98 2.53
CA VAL A 38 -7.22 9.68 3.51
C VAL A 38 -6.60 11.00 3.99
N PRO A 39 -6.51 11.30 5.28
CA PRO A 39 -5.91 12.55 5.75
C PRO A 39 -4.40 12.64 5.44
N PRO A 40 -3.82 13.83 5.18
CA PRO A 40 -2.41 13.99 4.81
C PRO A 40 -1.41 13.34 5.78
N TRP A 41 -1.65 13.43 7.10
CA TRP A 41 -0.79 12.80 8.12
C TRP A 41 -0.85 11.26 8.11
N VAL A 42 -1.98 10.68 7.72
CA VAL A 42 -2.11 9.24 7.50
C VAL A 42 -1.39 8.87 6.20
N ARG A 43 -1.57 9.63 5.12
CA ARG A 43 -0.88 9.40 3.84
C ARG A 43 0.63 9.34 4.03
N ALA A 44 1.22 10.25 4.80
CA ALA A 44 2.66 10.29 5.02
C ALA A 44 3.22 9.04 5.72
N ARG A 45 2.40 8.37 6.55
CA ARG A 45 2.78 7.20 7.34
C ARG A 45 2.34 5.87 6.73
N LEU A 46 1.59 5.92 5.63
CA LEU A 46 1.05 4.74 4.98
C LEU A 46 2.19 3.94 4.33
N PRO A 47 2.37 2.65 4.66
CA PRO A 47 3.40 1.85 4.01
C PRO A 47 3.02 1.57 2.56
N LEU A 48 4.02 1.50 1.69
CA LEU A 48 3.86 1.02 0.33
C LEU A 48 4.42 -0.39 0.22
N LEU A 49 3.63 -1.29 -0.34
CA LEU A 49 4.12 -2.57 -0.85
C LEU A 49 4.59 -2.34 -2.28
N CYS A 50 5.83 -2.70 -2.58
CA CYS A 50 6.42 -2.58 -3.90
C CYS A 50 7.00 -3.93 -4.37
N ASP A 51 7.11 -4.12 -5.68
CA ASP A 51 7.86 -5.24 -6.25
C ASP A 51 9.37 -4.97 -6.30
N GLY A 52 10.13 -5.95 -6.78
CA GLY A 52 11.58 -5.85 -6.96
C GLY A 52 12.03 -4.70 -7.86
N ALA A 53 11.18 -4.29 -8.83
CA ALA A 53 11.43 -3.18 -9.73
C ALA A 53 11.00 -1.81 -9.15
N GLY A 54 10.41 -1.80 -7.95
CA GLY A 54 9.98 -0.58 -7.27
C GLY A 54 8.59 -0.08 -7.68
N ARG A 55 7.83 -0.85 -8.47
CA ARG A 55 6.43 -0.52 -8.78
C ARG A 55 5.57 -0.71 -7.54
N VAL A 56 4.67 0.24 -7.29
CA VAL A 56 3.74 0.17 -6.15
C VAL A 56 2.65 -0.85 -6.43
N LEU A 57 2.54 -1.81 -5.53
CA LEU A 57 1.56 -2.89 -5.53
C LEU A 57 0.39 -2.62 -4.59
N ALA A 58 0.64 -1.96 -3.46
CA ALA A 58 -0.40 -1.55 -2.52
C ALA A 58 0.02 -0.32 -1.71
N ALA A 59 -0.97 0.44 -1.24
CA ALA A 59 -0.80 1.52 -0.28
C ALA A 59 -1.58 1.16 1.00
N GLY A 60 -0.86 0.62 1.99
CA GLY A 60 -1.46 -0.07 3.13
C GLY A 60 -2.44 -1.14 2.69
N ASP A 61 -3.60 -1.14 3.31
CA ASP A 61 -4.78 -1.94 2.98
C ASP A 61 -5.89 -1.13 2.28
N LEU A 62 -5.56 0.07 1.78
CA LEU A 62 -6.53 1.03 1.23
C LEU A 62 -6.65 1.00 -0.30
N ALA A 63 -5.53 0.76 -1.00
CA ALA A 63 -5.49 0.78 -2.46
C ALA A 63 -4.52 -0.28 -2.98
N PHE A 64 -4.91 -0.95 -4.05
CA PHE A 64 -4.17 -2.06 -4.65
C PHE A 64 -3.95 -1.81 -6.14
N ASP A 65 -2.79 -2.21 -6.63
CA ASP A 65 -2.53 -2.36 -8.06
C ASP A 65 -3.42 -3.47 -8.64
N ARG A 66 -3.74 -3.38 -9.93
CA ARG A 66 -4.62 -4.34 -10.64
C ARG A 66 -4.22 -5.80 -10.43
N ASP A 67 -2.93 -6.11 -10.45
CA ASP A 67 -2.45 -7.49 -10.41
C ASP A 67 -2.59 -8.04 -8.99
N VAL A 68 -2.33 -7.19 -7.99
CA VAL A 68 -2.49 -7.55 -6.58
C VAL A 68 -3.95 -7.60 -6.16
N ASP A 69 -4.80 -6.66 -6.59
CA ASP A 69 -6.25 -6.70 -6.36
C ASP A 69 -6.84 -8.00 -6.90
N ARG A 70 -6.49 -8.37 -8.14
CA ARG A 70 -6.93 -9.64 -8.74
C ARG A 70 -6.42 -10.84 -7.95
N TRP A 71 -5.14 -10.89 -7.60
CA TRP A 71 -4.57 -12.01 -6.85
C TRP A 71 -5.18 -12.17 -5.44
N LEU A 72 -5.53 -11.05 -4.79
CA LEU A 72 -6.25 -11.07 -3.52
C LEU A 72 -7.66 -11.64 -3.70
N ARG A 73 -8.42 -11.15 -4.68
CA ARG A 73 -9.79 -11.58 -4.97
C ARG A 73 -9.89 -13.04 -5.41
N ASP A 74 -9.09 -13.43 -6.40
CA ASP A 74 -9.10 -14.78 -6.98
C ASP A 74 -8.73 -15.85 -5.94
N GLY A 75 -7.99 -15.47 -4.89
CA GLY A 75 -7.63 -16.37 -3.79
C GLY A 75 -8.36 -16.16 -2.47
N GLY A 76 -9.34 -15.26 -2.39
CA GLY A 76 -10.05 -14.96 -1.13
C GLY A 76 -9.14 -14.40 -0.03
N ARG A 77 -8.06 -13.71 -0.38
CA ARG A 77 -7.04 -13.18 0.55
C ARG A 77 -7.33 -11.74 0.91
N ARG A 78 -6.82 -11.30 2.06
CA ARG A 78 -6.85 -9.90 2.48
C ARG A 78 -5.44 -9.45 2.87
N LEU A 79 -5.06 -8.25 2.43
CA LEU A 79 -3.90 -7.55 2.99
C LEU A 79 -4.40 -6.69 4.13
N ILE A 80 -3.81 -6.85 5.32
CA ILE A 80 -4.17 -6.08 6.50
C ILE A 80 -2.94 -5.31 6.94
N TRP A 81 -3.10 -4.00 7.14
CA TRP A 81 -2.05 -3.19 7.74
C TRP A 81 -2.40 -2.86 9.19
N HIS A 82 -1.59 -3.36 10.12
CA HIS A 82 -1.69 -2.97 11.51
C HIS A 82 -0.71 -1.83 11.78
N THR A 83 -1.22 -0.71 12.25
CA THR A 83 -0.37 0.22 12.99
C THR A 83 0.02 -0.49 14.28
N ALA A 84 1.31 -0.72 14.50
CA ALA A 84 1.78 -1.05 15.83
C ALA A 84 1.33 0.11 16.75
N ALA A 85 0.36 -0.17 17.62
CA ALA A 85 0.19 0.67 18.80
C ALA A 85 1.58 0.76 19.40
N ARG A 86 2.06 1.99 19.63
CA ARG A 86 3.33 2.20 20.32
C ARG A 86 3.22 1.32 21.57
N ALA A 87 4.11 0.32 21.73
CA ALA A 87 4.12 -0.44 22.97
C ALA A 87 4.25 0.61 24.07
N ASP A 88 3.20 0.77 24.85
CA ASP A 88 3.15 1.74 25.91
C ASP A 88 4.22 1.29 26.91
N THR A 89 5.42 1.86 26.78
CA THR A 89 6.42 1.85 27.84
C THR A 89 5.74 2.60 28.98
N GLY A 90 5.15 1.81 29.89
CA GLY A 90 4.65 2.31 31.16
C GLY A 90 5.73 3.12 31.88
N PRO A 91 5.33 4.00 32.80
CA PRO A 91 6.28 4.84 33.49
C PRO A 91 7.31 3.96 34.21
N ILE A 92 8.58 4.29 34.01
CA ILE A 92 9.66 3.88 34.89
C ILE A 92 9.37 4.60 36.20
N ALA A 93 8.78 3.88 37.17
CA ALA A 93 8.69 4.30 38.55
C ALA A 93 9.99 3.92 39.28
#